data_AF-A0A7W9DG69-F1
#
_entry.id   AF-A0A7W9DG69-F1
#
_cell.length_a   1.000
_cell.length_b   1.000
_cell.length_c   1.000
_cell.angle_alpha   90.00
_cell.angle_beta   90.00
_cell.angle_gamma   90.00
#
_symmetry.space_group_name_H-M   'P 1'
#
loop_
_entity.id
_entity.type
_entity.pdbx_description
1 polymer ?
#
loop_
_entity_poly.entity_id
_entity_poly.type
_entity_poly.pdbx_seq_one_letter_code
_entity_poly.pdbx_strand_id
1 'polypeptide(L)'
;MLITSISRVKRTSSAPQGPRELKGRSKKSQLHIARIVQYIAEHGQASAAQLASLLSLDAGTMSRYLRHMCGSGMIHLAQRHCTEPGRQRPALYGPGALDDEGDGWAELPPQVRHTSNWAPGAAGRDPLVEALFGPAQKRNG
;
A
#
# COMPACT_ATOMS: atom_id res chain seq x y z
N MET A 1 -3.98 16.84 50.39
CA MET A 1 -3.17 15.71 49.86
C MET A 1 -3.97 15.04 48.76
N LEU A 2 -3.54 15.20 47.51
CA LEU A 2 -4.26 14.78 46.31
C LEU A 2 -3.89 13.35 45.91
N ILE A 3 -4.93 12.52 45.77
CA ILE A 3 -4.88 11.13 45.32
C ILE A 3 -4.57 11.12 43.82
N THR A 4 -3.50 10.47 43.40
CA THR A 4 -3.20 10.29 41.97
C THR A 4 -3.20 8.80 41.63
N SER A 5 -4.32 8.34 41.09
CA SER A 5 -4.47 6.99 40.54
C SER A 5 -3.75 6.90 39.20
N ILE A 6 -2.75 6.03 39.11
CA ILE A 6 -1.98 5.80 37.88
C ILE A 6 -2.72 4.72 37.07
N SER A 7 -3.43 5.13 36.02
CA SER A 7 -4.07 4.22 35.08
C SER A 7 -3.03 3.63 34.12
N ARG A 8 -2.84 2.30 34.19
CA ARG A 8 -2.00 1.54 33.26
C ARG A 8 -2.65 1.50 31.88
N VAL A 9 -2.09 2.26 30.94
CA VAL A 9 -2.42 2.15 29.50
C VAL A 9 -1.92 0.80 28.99
N LYS A 10 -2.85 -0.11 28.74
CA LYS A 10 -2.62 -1.41 28.09
C LYS A 10 -2.37 -1.14 26.61
N ARG A 11 -1.10 -1.09 26.18
CA ARG A 11 -0.72 -1.06 24.77
C ARG A 11 -1.22 -2.33 24.10
N THR A 12 -2.32 -2.22 23.35
CA THR A 12 -2.75 -3.25 22.41
C THR A 12 -1.80 -3.19 21.22
N SER A 13 -0.83 -4.11 21.18
CA SER A 13 -0.06 -4.38 19.97
C SER A 13 -1.01 -5.00 18.93
N SER A 14 -1.65 -4.16 18.13
CA SER A 14 -2.24 -4.61 16.87
C SER A 14 -1.09 -4.80 15.89
N ALA A 15 -0.53 -6.00 15.88
CA ALA A 15 0.33 -6.43 14.79
C ALA A 15 -0.44 -6.17 13.47
N PRO A 16 0.16 -5.55 12.44
CA PRO A 16 -0.47 -5.49 11.13
C PRO A 16 -0.65 -6.94 10.69
N GLN A 17 -1.89 -7.42 10.73
CA GLN A 17 -2.22 -8.71 10.17
C GLN A 17 -1.87 -8.62 8.69
N GLY A 18 -0.72 -9.18 8.32
CA GLY A 18 -0.29 -9.29 6.95
C GLY A 18 -1.44 -9.85 6.10
N PRO A 19 -1.57 -9.40 4.85
CA PRO A 19 -2.64 -9.87 3.99
C PRO A 19 -2.58 -11.40 3.96
N ARG A 20 -3.65 -12.06 4.42
CA ARG A 20 -3.83 -13.50 4.16
C ARG A 20 -3.89 -13.65 2.65
N GLU A 21 -2.73 -13.93 2.06
CA GLU A 21 -2.60 -14.18 0.63
C GLU A 21 -3.55 -15.30 0.25
N LEU A 22 -4.33 -15.06 -0.79
CA LEU A 22 -5.35 -15.99 -1.26
C LEU A 22 -4.73 -17.12 -2.11
N LYS A 23 -3.53 -17.58 -1.75
CA LYS A 23 -2.73 -18.56 -2.50
C LYS A 23 -3.29 -19.96 -2.20
N GLY A 24 -3.83 -20.65 -3.21
CA GLY A 24 -4.43 -21.99 -3.11
C GLY A 24 -5.97 -22.06 -3.16
N ARG A 25 -6.62 -21.18 -3.93
CA ARG A 25 -8.07 -20.93 -3.81
C ARG A 25 -8.95 -21.84 -4.68
N SER A 26 -10.10 -22.25 -4.10
CA SER A 26 -11.17 -23.06 -4.70
C SER A 26 -11.60 -22.58 -6.11
N LYS A 27 -11.98 -23.50 -6.99
CA LYS A 27 -12.49 -23.26 -8.37
C LYS A 27 -13.52 -22.12 -8.43
N LYS A 28 -14.41 -22.02 -7.44
CA LYS A 28 -15.42 -20.95 -7.33
C LYS A 28 -14.80 -19.55 -7.25
N SER A 29 -13.71 -19.42 -6.50
CA SER A 29 -13.08 -18.12 -6.28
C SER A 29 -12.22 -17.66 -7.44
N GLN A 30 -11.61 -18.59 -8.19
CA GLN A 30 -10.96 -18.28 -9.46
C GLN A 30 -11.98 -17.76 -10.48
N LEU A 31 -13.17 -18.38 -10.53
CA LEU A 31 -14.27 -17.91 -11.38
C LEU A 31 -14.70 -16.47 -11.02
N HIS A 32 -14.79 -16.14 -9.73
CA HIS A 32 -15.13 -14.77 -9.30
C HIS A 32 -14.06 -13.76 -9.75
N ILE A 33 -12.78 -14.09 -9.61
CA ILE A 33 -11.67 -13.22 -10.07
C ILE A 33 -11.78 -13.00 -11.58
N ALA A 34 -11.92 -14.08 -12.35
CA ALA A 34 -12.07 -14.00 -13.81
C ALA A 34 -13.27 -13.13 -14.21
N ARG A 35 -14.40 -13.26 -13.51
CA ARG A 35 -15.60 -12.48 -13.79
C ARG A 35 -15.44 -11.00 -13.46
N ILE A 36 -14.72 -10.65 -12.40
CA ILE A 36 -14.40 -9.26 -12.06
C ILE A 36 -13.51 -8.64 -13.13
N VAL A 37 -12.43 -9.33 -13.52
CA VAL A 37 -11.51 -8.85 -14.56
C VAL A 37 -12.25 -8.63 -15.88
N GLN A 38 -13.07 -9.60 -16.29
CA GLN A 38 -13.88 -9.51 -17.51
C GLN A 38 -14.80 -8.28 -17.46
N TYR A 39 -15.54 -8.09 -16.37
CA TYR A 39 -16.49 -6.98 -16.25
C TYR A 39 -15.78 -5.62 -16.34
N ILE A 40 -14.62 -5.49 -15.69
CA ILE A 40 -13.81 -4.27 -15.73
C ILE A 40 -13.22 -4.04 -17.13
N ALA A 41 -12.79 -5.10 -17.82
CA ALA A 41 -12.31 -4.99 -19.20
C ALA A 41 -13.41 -4.51 -20.17
N GLU A 42 -14.65 -4.97 -19.97
CA GLU A 42 -15.80 -4.58 -20.80
C GLU A 42 -16.29 -3.14 -20.54
N HIS A 43 -16.26 -2.69 -19.27
CA HIS A 43 -16.83 -1.39 -18.87
C HIS A 43 -15.77 -0.31 -18.60
N GLY A 44 -14.48 -0.66 -18.66
CA GLY A 44 -13.34 0.18 -18.32
C GLY A 44 -13.15 0.39 -16.81
N GLN A 45 -14.21 0.73 -16.07
CA GLN A 45 -14.15 0.94 -14.63
C GLN A 45 -15.38 0.39 -13.91
N ALA A 46 -15.19 -0.07 -12.68
CA ALA A 46 -16.29 -0.57 -11.85
C ALA A 46 -16.09 -0.20 -10.37
N SER A 47 -17.19 0.10 -9.68
CA SER A 47 -17.19 0.27 -8.23
C SER A 47 -17.30 -1.05 -7.48
N ALA A 48 -16.85 -1.07 -6.22
CA ALA A 48 -16.99 -2.25 -5.36
C ALA A 48 -18.47 -2.66 -5.17
N ALA A 49 -19.40 -1.70 -5.12
CA ALA A 49 -20.82 -1.97 -4.99
C ALA A 49 -21.37 -2.68 -6.25
N GLN A 50 -21.02 -2.18 -7.45
CA GLN A 50 -21.43 -2.81 -8.71
C GLN A 50 -20.92 -4.25 -8.82
N LEU A 51 -19.65 -4.48 -8.48
CA LEU A 51 -19.05 -5.82 -8.50
C LEU A 51 -19.68 -6.75 -7.44
N ALA A 52 -20.01 -6.21 -6.25
CA ALA A 52 -20.66 -6.96 -5.19
C ALA A 52 -22.07 -7.42 -5.59
N SER A 53 -22.84 -6.53 -6.23
CA SER A 53 -24.15 -6.85 -6.80
C SER A 53 -24.05 -7.86 -7.95
N LEU A 54 -23.05 -7.75 -8.82
CA LEU A 54 -22.85 -8.68 -9.95
C LEU A 54 -22.62 -10.13 -9.49
N LEU A 55 -21.91 -10.32 -8.39
CA LEU A 55 -21.54 -11.64 -7.88
C LEU A 55 -22.34 -12.08 -6.65
N SER A 56 -23.31 -11.28 -6.21
CA SER A 56 -24.08 -11.48 -4.97
C SER A 56 -23.17 -11.75 -3.76
N LEU A 57 -22.13 -10.93 -3.59
CA LEU A 57 -21.15 -11.04 -2.51
C LEU A 57 -21.33 -9.93 -1.49
N ASP A 58 -20.98 -10.22 -0.24
CA ASP A 58 -20.91 -9.19 0.79
C ASP A 58 -19.74 -8.22 0.54
N ALA A 59 -19.86 -7.01 1.09
CA ALA A 59 -18.87 -5.95 0.90
C ALA A 59 -17.48 -6.32 1.44
N GLY A 60 -17.40 -7.13 2.51
CA GLY A 60 -16.15 -7.57 3.10
C GLY A 60 -15.42 -8.60 2.22
N THR A 61 -16.15 -9.56 1.67
CA THR A 61 -15.63 -10.53 0.70
C THR A 61 -15.19 -9.82 -0.57
N MET A 62 -15.99 -8.89 -1.10
CA MET A 62 -15.62 -8.10 -2.26
C MET A 62 -14.33 -7.29 -1.99
N SER A 63 -14.23 -6.62 -0.83
CA SER A 63 -13.02 -5.90 -0.42
C SER A 63 -11.78 -6.80 -0.36
N ARG A 64 -11.94 -8.06 0.05
CA ARG A 64 -10.85 -9.05 0.08
C ARG A 64 -10.39 -9.43 -1.33
N TYR A 65 -11.32 -9.63 -2.26
CA TYR A 65 -10.99 -9.87 -3.68
C TYR A 65 -10.26 -8.67 -4.27
N LEU A 66 -10.81 -7.47 -4.13
CA LEU A 66 -10.24 -6.24 -4.68
C LEU A 66 -8.83 -5.98 -4.14
N ARG A 67 -8.62 -6.11 -2.82
CA ARG A 67 -7.29 -5.97 -2.23
C ARG A 67 -6.29 -6.98 -2.79
N HIS A 68 -6.70 -8.23 -2.94
CA HIS A 68 -5.84 -9.26 -3.53
C HIS A 68 -5.51 -8.94 -4.99
N MET A 69 -6.53 -8.59 -5.79
CA MET A 69 -6.36 -8.31 -7.21
C MET A 69 -5.49 -7.07 -7.45
N CYS A 70 -5.65 -6.01 -6.64
CA CYS A 70 -4.75 -4.86 -6.64
C CYS A 70 -3.32 -5.25 -6.25
N GLY A 71 -3.14 -6.06 -5.21
CA GLY A 71 -1.81 -6.51 -4.77
C GLY A 71 -1.09 -7.39 -5.81
N SER A 72 -1.84 -8.07 -6.67
CA SER A 72 -1.31 -8.88 -7.78
C SER A 72 -1.23 -8.14 -9.12
N GLY A 73 -1.57 -6.84 -9.17
CA GLY A 73 -1.53 -6.05 -10.41
C GLY A 73 -2.63 -6.35 -11.44
N MET A 74 -3.60 -7.23 -11.15
CA MET A 74 -4.69 -7.57 -12.08
C MET A 74 -5.65 -6.39 -12.34
N ILE A 75 -5.81 -5.52 -11.35
CA ILE A 75 -6.63 -4.30 -11.39
C ILE A 75 -5.90 -3.18 -10.65
N HIS A 76 -6.22 -1.92 -10.95
CA HIS A 76 -5.74 -0.78 -10.16
C HIS A 76 -6.91 0.02 -9.57
N LEU A 77 -6.61 0.84 -8.55
CA LEU A 77 -7.57 1.80 -8.01
C LEU A 77 -7.53 3.09 -8.84
N ALA A 78 -8.49 3.25 -9.75
CA ALA A 78 -8.56 4.39 -10.65
C ALA A 78 -9.13 5.66 -9.99
N GLN A 79 -10.07 5.50 -9.05
CA GLN A 79 -10.63 6.61 -8.26
C GLN A 79 -10.71 6.23 -6.78
N ARG A 80 -10.27 7.13 -5.90
CA ARG A 80 -10.40 6.96 -4.44
C ARG A 80 -11.81 7.28 -3.97
N HIS A 81 -12.26 6.56 -2.95
CA HIS A 81 -13.51 6.85 -2.27
C HIS A 81 -13.44 8.23 -1.61
N CYS A 82 -14.42 9.08 -1.90
CA CYS A 82 -14.62 10.35 -1.20
C CYS A 82 -15.91 10.27 -0.38
N THR A 83 -15.83 10.61 0.90
CA THR A 83 -16.96 10.63 1.84
C THR A 83 -17.36 12.04 2.27
N GLU A 84 -16.81 13.07 1.63
CA GLU A 84 -17.15 14.45 1.95
C GLU A 84 -18.65 14.72 1.73
N PRO A 85 -19.32 15.41 2.67
CA PRO A 85 -20.71 15.79 2.51
C PRO A 85 -20.88 16.65 1.25
N GLY A 86 -21.78 16.24 0.34
CA GLY A 86 -22.01 16.89 -0.94
C GLY A 86 -21.06 16.48 -2.09
N ARG A 87 -20.04 15.65 -1.83
CA ARG A 87 -19.11 15.13 -2.84
C ARG A 87 -18.81 13.64 -2.67
N GLN A 88 -19.80 12.87 -2.20
CA GLN A 88 -19.65 11.43 -2.05
C GLN A 88 -19.43 10.78 -3.43
N ARG A 89 -18.32 10.07 -3.57
CA ARG A 89 -17.95 9.38 -4.81
C ARG A 89 -17.36 8.02 -4.48
N PRO A 90 -17.91 6.93 -5.04
CA PRO A 90 -17.40 5.59 -4.76
C PRO A 90 -15.98 5.40 -5.28
N ALA A 91 -15.26 4.46 -4.68
CA ALA A 91 -14.01 3.97 -5.25
C ALA A 91 -14.29 3.25 -6.57
N LEU A 92 -13.49 3.56 -7.60
CA LEU A 92 -13.55 2.92 -8.91
C LEU A 92 -12.26 2.15 -9.17
N TYR A 93 -12.42 0.94 -9.69
CA TYR A 93 -11.34 0.05 -10.06
C TYR A 93 -11.30 -0.10 -11.57
N GLY A 94 -10.09 0.00 -12.14
CA GLY A 94 -9.84 -0.12 -13.58
C GLY A 94 -8.96 -1.32 -13.90
N PRO A 95 -8.77 -1.64 -15.19
CA PRO A 95 -7.89 -2.72 -15.62
C PRO A 95 -6.46 -2.45 -15.12
N GLY A 96 -5.79 -3.49 -14.63
CA GLY A 96 -4.38 -3.39 -14.29
C GLY A 96 -3.57 -3.11 -15.55
N ALA A 97 -2.51 -2.32 -15.42
CA ALA A 97 -1.52 -2.26 -16.49
C ALA A 97 -0.84 -3.64 -16.54
N LEU A 98 -0.96 -4.33 -17.68
CA LEU A 98 -0.03 -5.41 -18.01
C LEU A 98 1.32 -4.72 -18.19
N ASP A 99 2.28 -5.08 -17.35
CA ASP A 99 3.57 -4.40 -17.14
C ASP A 99 3.49 -3.00 -16.55
N ASP A 100 3.65 -2.93 -15.23
CA ASP A 100 4.78 -2.15 -14.74
C ASP A 100 5.39 -2.93 -13.58
N GLU A 101 6.62 -3.37 -13.80
CA GLU A 101 7.56 -3.82 -12.80
C GLU A 101 7.91 -2.63 -11.90
N GLY A 102 6.90 -2.09 -11.23
CA GLY A 102 6.95 -0.90 -10.39
C GLY A 102 7.50 -1.21 -9.01
N ASP A 103 8.55 -2.02 -8.93
CA ASP A 103 9.52 -1.95 -7.84
C ASP A 103 10.66 -0.98 -8.24
N GLY A 104 10.29 0.09 -8.97
CA GLY A 104 11.10 1.28 -9.15
C GLY A 104 11.22 2.05 -7.84
N TRP A 105 11.85 1.44 -6.83
CA TRP A 105 12.65 2.24 -5.91
C TRP A 105 13.60 3.02 -6.80
N ALA A 106 13.39 4.34 -6.88
CA ALA A 106 14.20 5.23 -7.70
C ALA A 106 15.65 4.80 -7.54
N GLU A 107 16.23 4.30 -8.64
CA GLU A 107 17.61 3.88 -8.67
C GLU A 107 18.43 5.01 -8.06
N LEU A 108 19.04 4.76 -6.90
CA LEU A 108 19.80 5.78 -6.20
C LEU A 108 20.80 6.38 -7.19
N PRO A 109 20.89 7.72 -7.27
CA PRO A 109 21.79 8.37 -8.21
C PRO A 109 23.20 7.81 -7.98
N PRO A 110 24.02 7.68 -9.04
CA PRO A 110 25.28 6.94 -9.01
C PRO A 110 26.23 7.38 -7.89
N GLN A 111 26.09 8.61 -7.38
CA GLN A 111 26.86 9.14 -6.25
C GLN A 111 26.62 8.39 -4.92
N VAL A 112 25.49 7.72 -4.74
CA VAL A 112 25.12 7.01 -3.50
C VAL A 112 25.39 5.49 -3.60
N ARG A 113 25.74 4.97 -4.78
CA ARG A 113 25.83 3.52 -5.04
C ARG A 113 27.03 2.81 -4.40
N HIS A 114 28.03 3.54 -3.90
CA HIS A 114 29.27 2.92 -3.41
C HIS A 114 29.75 3.51 -2.09
N THR A 115 28.94 3.32 -1.03
CA THR A 115 29.38 3.59 0.36
C THR A 115 30.46 2.63 0.85
N SER A 116 30.69 1.52 0.14
CA SER A 116 31.72 0.52 0.43
C SER A 116 33.16 1.04 0.30
N ASN A 117 33.38 2.15 -0.42
CA ASN A 117 34.69 2.80 -0.57
C ASN A 117 34.85 4.04 0.31
N TRP A 118 33.90 4.31 1.20
CA TRP A 118 33.94 5.54 2.00
C TRP A 118 34.94 5.41 3.14
N ALA A 119 35.85 6.37 3.23
CA ALA A 119 36.71 6.51 4.39
C ALA A 119 35.87 6.79 5.65
N PRO A 120 36.29 6.31 6.84
CA PRO A 120 35.60 6.63 8.09
C PRO A 120 35.40 8.15 8.25
N GLY A 121 34.14 8.58 8.42
CA GLY A 121 33.75 10.00 8.55
C GLY A 121 33.39 10.73 7.25
N ALA A 122 33.51 10.09 6.08
CA ALA A 122 33.15 10.71 4.80
C ALA A 122 31.65 10.98 4.63
N ALA A 123 30.78 10.19 5.28
CA ALA A 123 29.33 10.38 5.25
C ALA A 123 28.88 11.75 5.78
N GLY A 124 29.60 12.32 6.74
CA GLY A 124 29.26 13.61 7.34
C GLY A 124 29.61 14.83 6.47
N ARG A 125 30.17 14.63 5.27
CA ARG A 125 30.53 15.70 4.32
C ARG A 125 29.65 15.73 3.07
N ASP A 126 28.72 14.80 2.95
CA ASP A 126 27.79 14.77 1.82
C ASP A 126 26.60 15.71 2.11
N PRO A 127 26.30 16.68 1.23
CA PRO A 127 25.23 17.64 1.44
C PRO A 127 23.84 17.00 1.50
N LEU A 128 23.65 15.82 0.90
CA LEU A 128 22.41 15.06 0.95
C LEU A 128 22.26 14.33 2.29
N VAL A 129 23.36 13.82 2.85
CA VAL A 129 23.39 13.23 4.19
C VAL A 129 23.15 14.30 5.26
N GLU A 130 23.76 15.47 5.12
CA GLU A 130 23.51 16.60 6.03
C GLU A 130 22.05 17.09 5.95
N ALA A 131 21.45 17.12 4.75
CA ALA A 131 20.05 17.48 4.59
C ALA A 131 19.08 16.46 5.23
N LEU A 132 19.41 15.17 5.19
CA LEU A 132 18.56 14.10 5.72
C LEU A 132 18.76 13.85 7.23
N PHE A 133 19.98 14.01 7.73
CA PHE A 133 20.36 13.59 9.10
C PHE A 133 20.91 14.73 9.97
N GLY A 134 21.07 15.93 9.42
CA GLY A 134 21.65 17.09 10.10
C GLY A 134 23.19 17.13 10.05
N PRO A 135 23.80 18.26 10.45
CA PRO A 135 25.25 18.45 10.41
C PRO A 135 25.97 17.48 11.34
N ALA A 136 27.03 16.84 10.85
CA ALA A 136 27.85 15.96 11.66
C ALA A 136 28.54 16.76 12.78
N GLN A 137 28.27 16.40 14.05
CA GLN A 137 28.97 16.99 15.19
C GLN A 137 30.46 16.63 15.10
N LYS A 138 31.30 17.64 14.83
CA LYS A 138 32.75 17.51 14.96
C LYS A 138 33.08 17.24 16.43
N ARG A 139 33.47 16.00 16.74
CA ARG A 139 34.08 15.67 18.03
C ARG A 139 35.51 16.21 17.99
N ASN A 140 35.71 17.43 18.47
CA ASN A 140 37.04 17.97 18.71
C ASN A 140 37.73 17.07 19.74
N GLY A 141 38.88 16.50 19.37
CA GLY A 141 39.85 15.96 20.30
C GLY A 141 40.71 17.08 20.85
#